data_AF-A0A934PJX6-F1
#
_entry.id   AF-A0A934PJX6-F1
#
_cell.length_a   1.000
_cell.length_b   1.000
_cell.length_c   1.000
_cell.angle_alpha   90.00
_cell.angle_beta   90.00
_cell.angle_gamma   90.00
#
_symmetry.space_group_name_H-M   'P 1'
#
loop_
_entity.id
_entity.type
_entity.pdbx_description
1 polymer ?
#
loop_
_entity_poly.entity_id
_entity_poly.type
_entity_poly.pdbx_seq_one_letter_code
_entity_poly.pdbx_strand_id
1 'polypeptide(L)'
;MRQLQKTMVLIVILFGTNAAFYAQQKKENLSVLYVGFDPAVPVSEQIINSETKTGGMTPERFREDVKTRYNAFESYLKEYFTSVKVMDARSYTMDMSKSYDVTIFDQDINPWEKRQDSPKYKPAKYLTEDFDFPTIFIGHTAPNMGNSIGLKLDWLCLCLDAEAHHLKTEHPIFKGPFPVKLTMTVKPTPEAIFHYPSGKDVPKEIPMWRVQKEGYLDGKGYRIGLVTRGDGFLDSPDAEYISSGVNSKDVGAVAIGRHGNFFLWGFSASPDFMTEEAKQVFANSIVYIKQFKGQKPIARKYNDRIAIRTSIDDMIANLNTESFEKFKIYMGELNVQREKEINKLLDKKKSGEKLSEMEEAILGAQSQPIPVPTWEDYLQMTAQTFYKPEYLKNVDKLIKYLKENKKYMYSEPDGFYELKIDEDIKKIGIGNADINLLTQCVSLLKSGKDIDLVNRVLLRYTAMNKSPQEWEKWLQDNSSKLFFTEAGGYKWLIDTTK
;
A
#
# COMPACT_ATOMS: atom_id res chain seq x y z
N MET A 1 24.68 -10.66 -69.30
CA MET A 1 25.42 -11.23 -68.14
C MET A 1 25.95 -10.20 -67.15
N ARG A 2 26.50 -9.04 -67.54
CA ARG A 2 26.96 -7.99 -66.59
C ARG A 2 25.86 -7.25 -65.79
N GLN A 3 24.60 -7.28 -66.25
CA GLN A 3 23.48 -6.66 -65.55
C GLN A 3 22.88 -7.56 -64.46
N LEU A 4 22.88 -8.89 -64.64
CA LEU A 4 22.42 -9.83 -63.61
C LEU A 4 23.36 -9.91 -62.40
N GLN A 5 24.68 -9.74 -62.61
CA GLN A 5 25.66 -9.74 -61.52
C GLN A 5 25.53 -8.49 -60.61
N LYS A 6 25.08 -7.34 -61.14
CA LYS A 6 24.85 -6.13 -60.33
C LYS A 6 23.58 -6.22 -59.49
N THR A 7 22.53 -6.88 -59.99
CA THR A 7 21.28 -7.07 -59.25
C THR A 7 21.43 -8.10 -58.13
N MET A 8 22.24 -9.15 -58.32
CA MET A 8 22.51 -10.14 -57.26
C MET A 8 23.36 -9.58 -56.11
N VAL A 9 24.32 -8.69 -56.39
CA VAL A 9 25.13 -8.04 -55.35
C VAL A 9 24.32 -7.02 -54.54
N LEU A 10 23.35 -6.32 -55.16
CA LEU A 10 22.44 -5.44 -54.41
C LEU A 10 21.46 -6.20 -53.51
N ILE A 11 20.98 -7.37 -53.93
CA ILE A 11 20.04 -8.18 -53.13
C ILE A 11 20.76 -8.82 -51.92
N VAL A 12 22.03 -9.22 -52.04
CA VAL A 12 22.81 -9.72 -50.89
C VAL A 12 23.17 -8.61 -49.90
N ILE A 13 23.33 -7.36 -50.36
CA ILE A 13 23.54 -6.20 -49.47
C ILE A 13 22.21 -5.73 -48.82
N LEU A 14 21.06 -5.91 -49.50
CA LEU A 14 19.73 -5.58 -48.95
C LEU A 14 19.14 -6.66 -48.02
N PHE A 15 19.61 -7.90 -48.09
CA PHE A 15 19.25 -8.98 -47.14
C PHE A 15 20.31 -9.23 -46.06
N GLY A 16 21.45 -8.53 -46.10
CA GLY A 16 22.56 -8.68 -45.15
C GLY A 16 22.55 -7.73 -43.94
N THR A 17 21.56 -6.82 -43.81
CA THR A 17 21.56 -5.80 -42.74
C THR A 17 20.35 -5.82 -41.80
N ASN A 18 19.52 -6.86 -41.84
CA ASN A 18 18.47 -7.09 -40.83
C ASN A 18 18.87 -8.13 -39.78
N ALA A 19 20.17 -8.37 -39.58
CA ALA A 19 20.63 -8.71 -38.24
C ALA A 19 20.60 -7.41 -37.45
N ALA A 20 19.43 -7.08 -36.89
CA ALA A 20 19.39 -6.13 -35.79
C ALA A 20 20.43 -6.61 -34.79
N PHE A 21 21.53 -5.87 -34.66
CA PHE A 21 22.38 -5.95 -33.48
C PHE A 21 21.46 -5.62 -32.31
N TYR A 22 20.81 -6.63 -31.72
CA TYR A 22 20.39 -6.56 -30.34
C TYR A 22 21.69 -6.35 -29.57
N ALA A 23 22.04 -5.10 -29.32
CA ALA A 23 23.06 -4.78 -28.33
C ALA A 23 22.61 -5.49 -27.06
N GLN A 24 23.32 -6.55 -26.67
CA GLN A 24 22.98 -7.32 -25.50
C GLN A 24 22.93 -6.36 -24.32
N GLN A 25 21.77 -6.28 -23.65
CA GLN A 25 21.57 -5.42 -22.49
C GLN A 25 22.72 -5.67 -21.52
N LYS A 26 23.49 -4.62 -21.18
CA LYS A 26 24.56 -4.75 -20.19
C LYS A 26 23.91 -5.16 -18.87
N LYS A 27 24.26 -6.33 -18.36
CA LYS A 27 23.75 -6.84 -17.09
C LYS A 27 24.37 -6.08 -15.92
N GLU A 28 23.57 -5.84 -14.91
CA GLU A 28 24.04 -5.37 -13.62
C GLU A 28 24.60 -6.54 -12.81
N ASN A 29 25.73 -6.29 -12.13
CA ASN A 29 26.38 -7.32 -11.32
C ASN A 29 25.67 -7.48 -9.97
N LEU A 30 24.52 -8.13 -10.00
CA LEU A 30 23.65 -8.40 -8.86
C LEU A 30 23.21 -9.86 -8.82
N SER A 31 23.05 -10.36 -7.61
CA SER A 31 22.44 -11.64 -7.31
C SER A 31 20.98 -11.45 -6.87
N VAL A 32 20.05 -12.03 -7.64
CA VAL A 32 18.61 -11.88 -7.41
C VAL A 32 17.98 -13.23 -7.10
N LEU A 33 17.23 -13.29 -6.00
CA LEU A 33 16.37 -14.43 -5.66
C LEU A 33 14.92 -14.08 -5.99
N TYR A 34 14.33 -14.77 -6.96
CA TYR A 34 12.89 -14.68 -7.24
C TYR A 34 12.14 -15.85 -6.58
N VAL A 35 11.07 -15.52 -5.88
CA VAL A 35 10.24 -16.44 -5.09
C VAL A 35 8.81 -16.40 -5.63
N GLY A 36 8.41 -17.47 -6.32
CA GLY A 36 7.09 -17.61 -6.96
C GLY A 36 6.60 -19.06 -6.92
N PHE A 37 5.50 -19.40 -7.59
CA PHE A 37 5.07 -20.81 -7.69
C PHE A 37 5.73 -21.49 -8.88
N ASP A 38 6.53 -22.51 -8.59
CA ASP A 38 7.11 -23.38 -9.62
C ASP A 38 5.99 -24.23 -10.25
N PRO A 39 5.80 -24.19 -11.58
CA PRO A 39 4.77 -25.00 -12.25
C PRO A 39 4.98 -26.51 -12.09
N ALA A 40 6.19 -26.96 -11.73
CA ALA A 40 6.45 -28.37 -11.42
C ALA A 40 5.83 -28.83 -10.09
N VAL A 41 5.43 -27.91 -9.21
CA VAL A 41 4.86 -28.21 -7.89
C VAL A 41 3.38 -27.81 -7.87
N PRO A 42 2.43 -28.78 -7.80
CA PRO A 42 1.00 -28.50 -7.90
C PRO A 42 0.50 -27.49 -6.87
N VAL A 43 -0.26 -26.48 -7.29
CA VAL A 43 -0.89 -25.51 -6.38
C VAL A 43 -2.19 -26.10 -5.84
N SER A 44 -2.47 -25.93 -4.54
CA SER A 44 -3.65 -26.51 -3.92
C SER A 44 -4.94 -25.79 -4.34
N GLU A 45 -6.05 -26.52 -4.38
CA GLU A 45 -7.37 -25.95 -4.65
C GLU A 45 -7.76 -24.85 -3.65
N GLN A 46 -7.28 -24.92 -2.41
CA GLN A 46 -7.50 -23.86 -1.44
C GLN A 46 -6.87 -22.53 -1.87
N ILE A 47 -5.67 -22.56 -2.45
CA ILE A 47 -5.01 -21.34 -2.96
C ILE A 47 -5.72 -20.86 -4.23
N ILE A 48 -6.00 -21.78 -5.16
CA ILE A 48 -6.60 -21.45 -6.46
C ILE A 48 -7.98 -20.79 -6.29
N ASN A 49 -8.74 -21.21 -5.29
CA ASN A 49 -10.08 -20.67 -5.01
C ASN A 49 -10.06 -19.49 -4.01
N SER A 50 -8.90 -18.97 -3.63
CA SER A 50 -8.77 -17.86 -2.69
C SER A 50 -8.46 -16.55 -3.42
N GLU A 51 -9.44 -15.63 -3.47
CA GLU A 51 -9.29 -14.32 -4.12
C GLU A 51 -8.08 -13.54 -3.61
N THR A 52 -7.79 -13.60 -2.31
CA THR A 52 -6.66 -12.88 -1.73
C THR A 52 -5.31 -13.51 -2.05
N LYS A 53 -5.24 -14.84 -2.22
CA LYS A 53 -4.00 -15.57 -2.55
C LYS A 53 -3.71 -15.59 -4.05
N THR A 54 -4.72 -15.45 -4.91
CA THR A 54 -4.54 -15.35 -6.36
C THR A 54 -4.34 -13.91 -6.85
N GLY A 55 -4.48 -12.92 -5.96
CA GLY A 55 -4.49 -11.50 -6.34
C GLY A 55 -5.72 -11.13 -7.16
N GLY A 56 -6.88 -11.67 -6.81
CA GLY A 56 -8.17 -11.37 -7.41
C GLY A 56 -8.44 -12.06 -8.75
N MET A 57 -7.58 -12.99 -9.16
CA MET A 57 -7.78 -13.74 -10.40
C MET A 57 -8.88 -14.79 -10.25
N THR A 58 -9.58 -15.09 -11.34
CA THR A 58 -10.46 -16.26 -11.36
C THR A 58 -9.61 -17.55 -11.29
N PRO A 59 -10.16 -18.65 -10.74
CA PRO A 59 -9.48 -19.93 -10.69
C PRO A 59 -8.89 -20.38 -12.04
N GLU A 60 -9.64 -20.19 -13.14
CA GLU A 60 -9.22 -20.59 -14.48
C GLU A 60 -8.02 -19.78 -14.97
N ARG A 61 -8.09 -18.44 -14.83
CA ARG A 61 -7.00 -17.56 -15.27
C ARG A 61 -5.76 -17.79 -14.42
N PHE A 62 -5.92 -18.01 -13.12
CA PHE A 62 -4.80 -18.31 -12.22
C PHE A 62 -4.10 -19.62 -12.61
N ARG A 63 -4.84 -20.67 -12.96
CA ARG A 63 -4.25 -21.94 -13.45
C ARG A 63 -3.42 -21.76 -14.73
N GLU A 64 -3.81 -20.87 -15.62
CA GLU A 64 -3.00 -20.55 -16.80
C GLU A 64 -1.79 -19.68 -16.45
N ASP A 65 -1.96 -18.68 -15.59
CA ASP A 65 -0.89 -17.77 -15.14
C ASP A 65 0.28 -18.53 -14.49
N VAL A 66 0.00 -19.47 -13.58
CA VAL A 66 1.05 -20.21 -12.87
C VAL A 66 1.88 -21.13 -13.79
N LYS A 67 1.39 -21.49 -14.97
CA LYS A 67 2.15 -22.33 -15.92
C LYS A 67 3.34 -21.60 -16.53
N THR A 68 3.24 -20.28 -16.69
CA THR A 68 4.24 -19.49 -17.44
C THR A 68 4.94 -18.44 -16.58
N ARG A 69 4.26 -17.87 -15.58
CA ARG A 69 4.73 -16.72 -14.80
C ARG A 69 6.12 -16.92 -14.18
N TYR A 70 6.37 -18.09 -13.60
CA TYR A 70 7.65 -18.42 -12.97
C TYR A 70 8.82 -18.36 -13.95
N ASN A 71 8.69 -19.01 -15.11
CA ASN A 71 9.71 -19.05 -16.15
C ASN A 71 9.85 -17.71 -16.87
N ALA A 72 8.76 -16.94 -16.98
CA ALA A 72 8.78 -15.59 -17.53
C ALA A 72 9.65 -14.66 -16.66
N PHE A 73 9.49 -14.70 -15.32
CA PHE A 73 10.37 -13.98 -14.40
C PHE A 73 11.82 -14.49 -14.45
N GLU A 74 12.05 -15.80 -14.50
CA GLU A 74 13.40 -16.34 -14.62
C GLU A 74 14.13 -15.79 -15.85
N SER A 75 13.49 -15.87 -17.01
CA SER A 75 14.05 -15.46 -18.29
C SER A 75 14.32 -13.95 -18.30
N TYR A 76 13.31 -13.17 -17.92
CA TYR A 76 13.40 -11.72 -17.82
C TYR A 76 14.53 -11.28 -16.88
N LEU A 77 14.61 -11.79 -15.66
CA LEU A 77 15.65 -11.38 -14.70
C LEU A 77 17.06 -11.75 -15.22
N LYS A 78 17.21 -12.88 -15.90
CA LYS A 78 18.49 -13.28 -16.51
C LYS A 78 18.94 -12.36 -17.65
N GLU A 79 18.05 -11.55 -18.23
CA GLU A 79 18.44 -10.53 -19.21
C GLU A 79 19.14 -9.34 -18.56
N TYR A 80 18.79 -9.01 -17.30
CA TYR A 80 19.26 -7.81 -16.60
C TYR A 80 20.34 -8.06 -15.55
N PHE A 81 20.44 -9.27 -15.00
CA PHE A 81 21.33 -9.54 -13.85
C PHE A 81 22.28 -10.73 -14.08
N THR A 82 23.49 -10.64 -13.50
CA THR A 82 24.55 -11.65 -13.66
C THR A 82 24.24 -12.96 -12.95
N SER A 83 23.54 -12.93 -11.80
CA SER A 83 23.18 -14.11 -11.04
C SER A 83 21.70 -14.07 -10.68
N VAL A 84 20.95 -15.08 -11.12
CA VAL A 84 19.52 -15.21 -10.84
C VAL A 84 19.24 -16.62 -10.36
N LYS A 85 18.57 -16.72 -9.21
CA LYS A 85 17.97 -17.96 -8.73
C LYS A 85 16.47 -17.78 -8.65
N VAL A 86 15.75 -18.80 -9.11
CA VAL A 86 14.31 -18.94 -8.88
C VAL A 86 14.05 -20.04 -7.86
N MET A 87 13.02 -19.85 -7.04
CA MET A 87 12.65 -20.72 -5.92
C MET A 87 11.13 -20.82 -5.81
N ASP A 88 10.63 -22.04 -5.55
CA ASP A 88 9.23 -22.22 -5.19
C ASP A 88 8.95 -21.60 -3.81
N ALA A 89 7.92 -20.76 -3.72
CA ALA A 89 7.56 -20.02 -2.50
C ALA A 89 7.30 -20.91 -1.29
N ARG A 90 6.85 -22.15 -1.50
CA ARG A 90 6.59 -23.10 -0.41
C ARG A 90 7.87 -23.75 0.12
N SER A 91 8.96 -23.67 -0.63
CA SER A 91 10.28 -24.17 -0.24
C SER A 91 11.20 -23.08 0.31
N TYR A 92 10.79 -21.81 0.22
CA TYR A 92 11.58 -20.69 0.70
C TYR A 92 11.74 -20.70 2.24
N THR A 93 12.92 -20.33 2.70
CA THR A 93 13.22 -20.00 4.11
C THR A 93 13.94 -18.66 4.17
N MET A 94 13.74 -17.87 5.23
CA MET A 94 14.34 -16.53 5.37
C MET A 94 15.87 -16.50 5.18
N ASP A 95 16.58 -17.56 5.60
CA ASP A 95 18.03 -17.67 5.45
C ASP A 95 18.51 -17.69 4.01
N MET A 96 17.66 -18.06 3.05
CA MET A 96 18.02 -18.08 1.63
C MET A 96 18.39 -16.68 1.15
N SER A 97 17.71 -15.63 1.63
CA SER A 97 18.00 -14.24 1.25
C SER A 97 19.40 -13.77 1.65
N LYS A 98 20.09 -14.43 2.58
CA LYS A 98 21.49 -14.12 2.95
C LYS A 98 22.45 -14.22 1.78
N SER A 99 22.15 -15.09 0.81
CA SER A 99 23.02 -15.40 -0.33
C SER A 99 22.77 -14.53 -1.56
N TYR A 100 21.83 -13.57 -1.47
CA TYR A 100 21.42 -12.73 -2.59
C TYR A 100 21.42 -11.25 -2.19
N ASP A 101 21.61 -10.39 -3.19
CA ASP A 101 21.55 -8.94 -3.01
C ASP A 101 20.10 -8.46 -2.82
N VAL A 102 19.15 -9.05 -3.55
CA VAL A 102 17.73 -8.69 -3.52
C VAL A 102 16.87 -9.94 -3.60
N THR A 103 15.79 -9.99 -2.81
CA THR A 103 14.74 -11.02 -2.90
C THR A 103 13.45 -10.41 -3.45
N ILE A 104 12.80 -11.10 -4.38
CA ILE A 104 11.52 -10.69 -4.97
C ILE A 104 10.47 -11.72 -4.56
N PHE A 105 9.44 -11.28 -3.84
CA PHE A 105 8.28 -12.10 -3.51
C PHE A 105 7.13 -11.81 -4.48
N ASP A 106 6.81 -12.81 -5.28
CA ASP A 106 5.69 -12.81 -6.21
C ASP A 106 4.52 -13.67 -5.72
N GLN A 107 4.79 -14.57 -4.77
CA GLN A 107 3.79 -15.36 -4.05
C GLN A 107 4.10 -15.40 -2.55
N ASP A 108 3.06 -15.61 -1.74
CA ASP A 108 3.21 -15.79 -0.30
C ASP A 108 4.03 -17.06 0.00
N ILE A 109 4.98 -16.94 0.92
CA ILE A 109 5.76 -18.08 1.44
C ILE A 109 4.98 -18.84 2.52
N ASN A 110 5.49 -19.98 2.96
CA ASN A 110 4.93 -20.64 4.14
C ASN A 110 5.16 -19.80 5.41
N PRO A 111 4.11 -19.54 6.21
CA PRO A 111 4.28 -18.82 7.46
C PRO A 111 5.01 -19.70 8.49
N TRP A 112 5.92 -19.11 9.25
CA TRP A 112 6.55 -19.77 10.40
C TRP A 112 5.64 -19.80 11.63
N GLU A 113 4.67 -18.87 11.71
CA GLU A 113 3.55 -18.89 12.66
C GLU A 113 2.22 -18.81 11.89
N LYS A 114 1.38 -19.85 12.00
CA LYS A 114 0.09 -19.89 11.32
C LYS A 114 -0.90 -18.91 11.93
N ARG A 115 -1.83 -18.41 11.10
CA ARG A 115 -3.00 -17.64 11.54
C ARG A 115 -3.78 -18.44 12.58
N GLN A 116 -4.24 -17.76 13.63
CA GLN A 116 -5.12 -18.30 14.65
C GLN A 116 -6.39 -17.42 14.70
N ASP A 117 -7.56 -18.01 14.51
CA ASP A 117 -8.82 -17.24 14.53
C ASP A 117 -9.48 -17.19 15.92
N SER A 118 -9.26 -18.21 16.75
CA SER A 118 -9.93 -18.39 18.04
C SER A 118 -8.95 -18.80 19.15
N PRO A 119 -9.12 -18.36 20.41
CA PRO A 119 -10.18 -17.46 20.91
C PRO A 119 -9.90 -15.97 20.63
N LYS A 120 -8.67 -15.62 20.24
CA LYS A 120 -8.28 -14.27 19.83
C LYS A 120 -7.59 -14.38 18.47
N TYR A 121 -8.00 -13.52 17.54
CA TYR A 121 -7.38 -13.42 16.23
C TYR A 121 -5.88 -13.07 16.36
N LYS A 122 -5.05 -13.86 15.69
CA LYS A 122 -3.64 -13.58 15.45
C LYS A 122 -3.34 -13.78 13.96
N PRO A 123 -2.78 -12.77 13.28
CA PRO A 123 -2.39 -12.93 11.88
C PRO A 123 -1.26 -13.96 11.74
N ALA A 124 -1.15 -14.56 10.56
CA ALA A 124 0.01 -15.38 10.23
C ALA A 124 1.29 -14.52 10.17
N LYS A 125 2.43 -15.11 10.48
CA LYS A 125 3.75 -14.46 10.37
C LYS A 125 4.63 -15.18 9.37
N TYR A 126 5.20 -14.39 8.47
CA TYR A 126 5.99 -14.88 7.33
C TYR A 126 7.44 -14.43 7.42
N LEU A 127 7.67 -13.18 7.81
CA LEU A 127 8.98 -12.61 8.07
C LEU A 127 9.10 -12.25 9.55
N THR A 128 10.33 -12.07 10.03
CA THR A 128 10.64 -11.58 11.38
C THR A 128 11.05 -10.12 11.35
N GLU A 129 10.92 -9.41 12.47
CA GLU A 129 11.22 -7.97 12.55
C GLU A 129 12.71 -7.65 12.30
N ASP A 130 13.59 -8.63 12.48
CA ASP A 130 15.04 -8.54 12.21
C ASP A 130 15.42 -8.83 10.75
N PHE A 131 14.47 -9.23 9.89
CA PHE A 131 14.71 -9.43 8.47
C PHE A 131 15.13 -8.12 7.78
N ASP A 132 16.37 -8.06 7.32
CA ASP A 132 17.03 -6.84 6.85
C ASP A 132 17.58 -6.92 5.42
N PHE A 133 17.16 -7.94 4.66
CA PHE A 133 17.54 -8.12 3.27
C PHE A 133 16.67 -7.26 2.33
N PRO A 134 17.27 -6.58 1.33
CA PRO A 134 16.52 -5.84 0.32
C PRO A 134 15.45 -6.70 -0.35
N THR A 135 14.22 -6.20 -0.35
CA THR A 135 13.05 -6.97 -0.77
C THR A 135 12.16 -6.17 -1.70
N ILE A 136 11.70 -6.79 -2.78
CA ILE A 136 10.57 -6.31 -3.58
C ILE A 136 9.38 -7.23 -3.35
N PHE A 137 8.25 -6.64 -2.99
CA PHE A 137 6.96 -7.31 -3.02
C PHE A 137 6.19 -6.93 -4.28
N ILE A 138 5.60 -7.93 -4.93
CA ILE A 138 4.69 -7.74 -6.05
C ILE A 138 3.25 -7.79 -5.54
N GLY A 139 2.52 -6.69 -5.73
CA GLY A 139 1.11 -6.57 -5.39
C GLY A 139 0.79 -7.00 -3.94
N HIS A 140 -0.18 -7.91 -3.81
CA HIS A 140 -0.77 -8.33 -2.53
C HIS A 140 0.19 -9.06 -1.56
N THR A 141 1.36 -9.50 -2.02
CA THR A 141 2.35 -10.15 -1.14
C THR A 141 2.89 -9.21 -0.07
N ALA A 142 2.94 -7.89 -0.36
CA ALA A 142 3.41 -6.87 0.57
C ALA A 142 2.64 -6.87 1.90
N PRO A 143 1.32 -6.68 1.93
CA PRO A 143 0.57 -6.69 3.17
C PRO A 143 0.46 -8.09 3.79
N ASN A 144 0.35 -9.14 2.97
CA ASN A 144 0.22 -10.51 3.46
C ASN A 144 1.43 -10.90 4.34
N MET A 145 2.64 -10.55 3.90
CA MET A 145 3.87 -10.89 4.60
C MET A 145 4.36 -9.76 5.53
N GLY A 146 4.15 -8.50 5.14
CA GLY A 146 4.69 -7.30 5.78
C GLY A 146 3.89 -6.77 6.97
N ASN A 147 2.58 -7.01 7.05
CA ASN A 147 1.76 -6.50 8.16
C ASN A 147 2.25 -7.01 9.52
N SER A 148 2.66 -8.28 9.58
CA SER A 148 3.13 -8.91 10.82
C SER A 148 4.40 -8.26 11.40
N ILE A 149 5.20 -7.60 10.56
CA ILE A 149 6.40 -6.86 10.96
C ILE A 149 6.18 -5.34 10.89
N GLY A 150 4.94 -4.89 10.76
CA GLY A 150 4.56 -3.48 10.79
C GLY A 150 5.06 -2.66 9.60
N LEU A 151 5.07 -3.22 8.38
CA LEU A 151 5.35 -2.40 7.20
C LEU A 151 4.20 -1.41 6.93
N LYS A 152 4.54 -0.20 6.48
CA LYS A 152 3.59 0.75 5.89
C LYS A 152 3.06 0.33 4.51
N LEU A 153 3.54 -0.78 3.97
CA LEU A 153 3.12 -1.39 2.70
C LEU A 153 1.87 -2.26 2.94
N ASP A 154 0.82 -1.64 3.47
CA ASP A 154 -0.38 -2.28 3.99
C ASP A 154 -1.48 -2.52 2.93
N TRP A 155 -2.57 -3.17 3.35
CA TRP A 155 -3.71 -3.46 2.49
C TRP A 155 -4.71 -2.31 2.52
N LEU A 156 -4.46 -1.25 1.76
CA LEU A 156 -5.51 -0.27 1.49
C LEU A 156 -6.57 -0.87 0.56
N CYS A 157 -6.13 -1.33 -0.61
CA CYS A 157 -7.04 -1.81 -1.63
C CYS A 157 -6.35 -2.70 -2.66
N LEU A 158 -6.98 -3.82 -2.98
CA LEU A 158 -6.67 -4.61 -4.17
C LEU A 158 -7.55 -4.10 -5.32
N CYS A 159 -7.12 -3.00 -5.96
CA CYS A 159 -7.88 -2.33 -7.01
C CYS A 159 -7.01 -1.48 -7.96
N LEU A 160 -5.69 -1.66 -7.94
CA LEU A 160 -4.80 -0.98 -8.86
C LEU A 160 -4.91 -1.62 -10.25
N ASP A 161 -5.19 -0.79 -11.24
CA ASP A 161 -5.29 -1.16 -12.64
C ASP A 161 -3.98 -0.89 -13.39
N ALA A 162 -3.99 -0.94 -14.72
CA ALA A 162 -2.79 -1.07 -15.54
C ALA A 162 -1.88 0.17 -15.65
N GLU A 163 -2.27 1.32 -15.06
CA GLU A 163 -1.62 2.59 -15.31
C GLU A 163 -1.20 3.31 -14.03
N ALA A 164 0.01 3.89 -14.04
CA ALA A 164 0.51 4.74 -12.99
C ALA A 164 0.22 6.22 -13.29
N HIS A 165 0.04 7.01 -12.24
CA HIS A 165 -0.07 8.46 -12.32
C HIS A 165 0.57 9.10 -11.08
N HIS A 166 0.69 10.44 -11.05
CA HIS A 166 1.36 11.15 -9.94
C HIS A 166 2.79 10.62 -9.69
N LEU A 167 3.51 10.31 -10.77
CA LEU A 167 4.85 9.74 -10.70
C LEU A 167 5.87 10.79 -10.28
N LYS A 168 6.83 10.40 -9.43
CA LYS A 168 8.09 11.12 -9.25
C LYS A 168 9.07 10.71 -10.34
N THR A 169 8.95 11.26 -11.55
CA THR A 169 9.80 10.90 -12.71
C THR A 169 11.29 11.21 -12.52
N GLU A 170 11.64 12.00 -11.51
CA GLU A 170 13.03 12.24 -11.10
C GLU A 170 13.62 11.13 -10.24
N HIS A 171 12.81 10.17 -9.76
CA HIS A 171 13.25 9.06 -8.95
C HIS A 171 14.25 8.15 -9.73
N PRO A 172 15.31 7.62 -9.08
CA PRO A 172 16.34 6.83 -9.74
C PRO A 172 15.82 5.68 -10.62
N ILE A 173 14.70 5.04 -10.24
CA ILE A 173 14.13 3.91 -11.01
C ILE A 173 13.70 4.29 -12.43
N PHE A 174 13.40 5.56 -12.67
CA PHE A 174 13.04 6.07 -13.99
C PHE A 174 14.24 6.60 -14.79
N LYS A 175 15.45 6.56 -14.20
CA LYS A 175 16.67 7.10 -14.81
C LYS A 175 17.63 6.01 -15.26
N GLY A 176 17.85 5.00 -14.42
CA GLY A 176 18.79 3.93 -14.74
C GLY A 176 19.04 2.98 -13.57
N PRO A 177 19.97 2.02 -13.74
CA PRO A 177 20.98 1.95 -14.81
C PRO A 177 20.47 1.49 -16.18
N PHE A 178 19.28 0.90 -16.27
CA PHE A 178 18.64 0.54 -17.54
C PHE A 178 17.86 1.76 -18.04
N PRO A 179 18.23 2.37 -19.19
CA PRO A 179 17.63 3.61 -19.64
C PRO A 179 16.13 3.46 -19.87
N VAL A 180 15.33 4.33 -19.25
CA VAL A 180 13.87 4.34 -19.40
C VAL A 180 13.46 5.56 -20.23
N LYS A 181 12.64 5.33 -21.24
CA LYS A 181 11.93 6.41 -21.95
C LYS A 181 10.44 6.25 -21.68
N LEU A 182 9.94 6.94 -20.65
CA LEU A 182 8.53 6.87 -20.28
C LEU A 182 7.64 7.49 -21.37
N THR A 183 6.61 6.76 -21.76
CA THR A 183 5.53 7.28 -22.61
C THR A 183 4.33 7.62 -21.74
N MET A 184 4.09 8.92 -21.57
CA MET A 184 2.93 9.44 -20.84
C MET A 184 1.78 9.73 -21.81
N THR A 185 0.58 9.26 -21.49
CA THR A 185 -0.65 9.57 -22.25
C THR A 185 -1.62 10.32 -21.34
N VAL A 186 -2.16 11.45 -21.82
CA VAL A 186 -3.21 12.19 -21.10
C VAL A 186 -4.52 11.41 -21.22
N LYS A 187 -5.14 11.13 -20.07
CA LYS A 187 -6.38 10.35 -19.97
C LYS A 187 -7.32 10.95 -18.93
N PRO A 188 -8.63 10.65 -18.99
CA PRO A 188 -9.57 11.03 -17.94
C PRO A 188 -9.07 10.57 -16.56
N THR A 189 -9.09 11.48 -15.60
CA THR A 189 -8.76 11.18 -14.21
C THR A 189 -9.73 10.12 -13.67
N PRO A 190 -9.26 9.09 -12.94
CA PRO A 190 -10.13 8.11 -12.31
C PRO A 190 -11.19 8.78 -11.44
N GLU A 191 -12.47 8.52 -11.73
CA GLU A 191 -13.60 9.20 -11.08
C GLU A 191 -13.54 9.12 -9.55
N ALA A 192 -13.07 7.97 -9.03
CA ALA A 192 -12.95 7.73 -7.59
C ALA A 192 -12.11 8.79 -6.87
N ILE A 193 -11.12 9.40 -7.52
CA ILE A 193 -10.26 10.45 -6.92
C ILE A 193 -11.09 11.64 -6.46
N PHE A 194 -12.14 12.02 -7.21
CA PHE A 194 -12.98 13.18 -6.89
C PHE A 194 -13.89 12.97 -5.68
N HIS A 195 -14.01 11.73 -5.18
CA HIS A 195 -14.68 11.44 -3.91
C HIS A 195 -13.82 11.75 -2.69
N TYR A 196 -12.53 12.05 -2.88
CA TYR A 196 -11.60 12.36 -1.79
C TYR A 196 -11.24 13.85 -1.82
N PRO A 197 -10.97 14.47 -0.65
CA PRO A 197 -10.55 15.88 -0.59
C PRO A 197 -9.30 16.19 -1.42
N SER A 198 -8.37 15.24 -1.54
CA SER A 198 -7.19 15.34 -2.40
C SER A 198 -7.51 15.46 -3.90
N GLY A 199 -8.71 15.05 -4.32
CA GLY A 199 -9.16 15.11 -5.71
C GLY A 199 -9.70 16.47 -6.12
N LYS A 200 -9.96 17.38 -5.17
CA LYS A 200 -10.63 18.67 -5.41
C LYS A 200 -9.96 19.50 -6.52
N ASP A 201 -8.64 19.54 -6.52
CA ASP A 201 -7.84 20.36 -7.44
C ASP A 201 -7.14 19.51 -8.52
N VAL A 202 -7.48 18.22 -8.63
CA VAL A 202 -6.94 17.34 -9.68
C VAL A 202 -7.63 17.68 -11.01
N PRO A 203 -6.89 17.90 -12.10
CA PRO A 203 -7.50 18.13 -13.41
C PRO A 203 -8.40 16.97 -13.85
N LYS A 204 -9.37 17.25 -14.75
CA LYS A 204 -10.24 16.21 -15.32
C LYS A 204 -9.49 15.18 -16.17
N GLU A 205 -8.31 15.55 -16.66
CA GLU A 205 -7.43 14.65 -17.40
C GLU A 205 -5.99 14.80 -16.87
N ILE A 206 -5.31 13.67 -16.67
CA ILE A 206 -3.95 13.62 -16.13
C ILE A 206 -3.05 12.75 -17.00
N PRO A 207 -1.73 13.01 -17.04
CA PRO A 207 -0.79 12.12 -17.70
C PRO A 207 -0.66 10.80 -16.93
N MET A 208 -0.76 9.69 -17.64
CA MET A 208 -0.63 8.33 -17.12
C MET A 208 0.41 7.53 -17.88
N TRP A 209 1.09 6.63 -17.18
CA TRP A 209 2.06 5.68 -17.72
C TRP A 209 1.47 4.28 -17.73
N ARG A 210 1.41 3.62 -18.88
CA ARG A 210 0.91 2.23 -19.00
C ARG A 210 2.00 1.25 -18.54
N VAL A 211 1.78 0.61 -17.39
CA VAL A 211 2.75 -0.30 -16.76
C VAL A 211 2.57 -1.74 -17.26
N GLN A 212 1.33 -2.17 -17.46
CA GLN A 212 1.00 -3.52 -17.93
C GLN A 212 0.07 -3.47 -19.15
N LYS A 213 0.19 -4.47 -20.03
CA LYS A 213 -0.54 -4.59 -21.29
C LYS A 213 -2.04 -4.79 -21.05
N GLU A 214 -2.39 -5.54 -20.00
CA GLU A 214 -3.75 -5.86 -19.58
C GLU A 214 -3.93 -5.45 -18.11
N GLY A 215 -5.05 -4.81 -17.79
CA GLY A 215 -5.51 -4.45 -16.46
C GLY A 215 -6.67 -5.36 -16.00
N TYR A 216 -7.18 -5.15 -14.79
CA TYR A 216 -8.34 -5.91 -14.31
C TYR A 216 -9.67 -5.30 -14.77
N LEU A 217 -9.66 -4.01 -15.16
CA LEU A 217 -10.85 -3.34 -15.69
C LEU A 217 -11.14 -3.72 -17.14
N ASP A 218 -10.10 -4.00 -17.94
CA ASP A 218 -10.20 -4.41 -19.34
C ASP A 218 -9.97 -5.93 -19.53
N GLY A 219 -9.23 -6.59 -18.65
CA GLY A 219 -8.91 -8.02 -18.68
C GLY A 219 -9.79 -8.88 -17.78
N LYS A 220 -10.60 -9.77 -18.37
CA LYS A 220 -11.47 -10.68 -17.60
C LYS A 220 -10.66 -11.62 -16.72
N GLY A 221 -10.85 -11.49 -15.40
CA GLY A 221 -10.20 -12.34 -14.39
C GLY A 221 -8.69 -12.11 -14.27
N TYR A 222 -8.18 -10.98 -14.77
CA TYR A 222 -6.78 -10.62 -14.69
C TYR A 222 -6.36 -10.30 -13.24
N ARG A 223 -5.06 -10.43 -12.95
CA ARG A 223 -4.51 -10.17 -11.61
C ARG A 223 -4.65 -8.70 -11.25
N ILE A 224 -5.27 -8.42 -10.10
CA ILE A 224 -5.49 -7.07 -9.62
C ILE A 224 -4.23 -6.59 -8.87
N GLY A 225 -3.82 -5.34 -9.12
CA GLY A 225 -2.72 -4.73 -8.38
C GLY A 225 -3.14 -4.21 -7.00
N LEU A 226 -2.15 -3.93 -6.17
CA LEU A 226 -2.34 -3.40 -4.82
C LEU A 226 -1.95 -1.91 -4.76
N VAL A 227 -2.74 -1.12 -4.04
CA VAL A 227 -2.28 0.14 -3.43
C VAL A 227 -2.26 0.03 -1.91
N THR A 228 -1.30 0.70 -1.26
CA THR A 228 -1.22 0.90 0.20
C THR A 228 -1.65 2.31 0.60
N ARG A 229 -1.97 2.53 1.88
CA ARG A 229 -2.38 3.83 2.43
C ARG A 229 -1.29 4.89 2.25
N GLY A 230 -1.68 6.05 1.72
CA GLY A 230 -0.84 7.25 1.69
C GLY A 230 -0.79 8.00 3.02
N ASP A 231 -1.85 7.90 3.81
CA ASP A 231 -1.96 8.53 5.13
C ASP A 231 -0.87 8.04 6.09
N GLY A 232 -0.04 8.97 6.56
CA GLY A 232 1.08 8.70 7.45
C GLY A 232 2.20 7.89 6.79
N PHE A 233 2.13 7.66 5.46
CA PHE A 233 3.15 6.91 4.75
C PHE A 233 4.51 7.61 4.86
N LEU A 234 4.53 8.92 4.64
CA LEU A 234 5.74 9.76 4.63
C LEU A 234 6.06 10.43 5.98
N ASP A 235 5.42 10.03 7.08
CA ASP A 235 5.71 10.58 8.41
C ASP A 235 6.97 10.00 9.08
N SER A 236 7.79 9.28 8.30
CA SER A 236 9.07 8.71 8.73
C SER A 236 10.13 8.80 7.63
N PRO A 237 11.42 8.96 8.01
CA PRO A 237 12.51 9.22 7.06
C PRO A 237 12.87 8.00 6.20
N ASP A 238 12.44 6.81 6.61
CA ASP A 238 12.71 5.54 5.96
C ASP A 238 11.64 5.14 4.94
N ALA A 239 10.63 5.97 4.71
CA ALA A 239 9.56 5.73 3.75
C ALA A 239 9.62 6.66 2.53
N GLU A 240 9.18 6.16 1.37
CA GLU A 240 9.18 6.92 0.12
C GLU A 240 8.00 6.59 -0.77
N TYR A 241 7.23 7.60 -1.16
CA TYR A 241 6.19 7.55 -2.17
C TYR A 241 6.82 7.82 -3.53
N ILE A 242 6.59 6.95 -4.52
CA ILE A 242 7.13 7.09 -5.88
C ILE A 242 6.02 7.32 -6.89
N SER A 243 4.91 6.59 -6.78
CA SER A 243 3.73 6.84 -7.61
C SER A 243 2.44 6.35 -6.97
N SER A 244 1.34 6.87 -7.48
CA SER A 244 0.02 6.24 -7.42
C SER A 244 -0.29 5.59 -8.78
N GLY A 245 -1.54 5.23 -9.02
CA GLY A 245 -2.02 4.67 -10.27
C GLY A 245 -3.54 4.58 -10.30
N VAL A 246 -4.10 4.14 -11.42
CA VAL A 246 -5.55 4.04 -11.61
C VAL A 246 -6.11 3.05 -10.60
N ASN A 247 -6.84 3.55 -9.61
CA ASN A 247 -7.39 2.75 -8.51
C ASN A 247 -8.67 3.42 -7.94
N SER A 248 -9.35 2.78 -6.98
CA SER A 248 -10.62 3.28 -6.40
C SER A 248 -10.44 4.18 -5.16
N LYS A 249 -9.23 4.64 -4.92
CA LYS A 249 -8.80 5.48 -3.78
C LYS A 249 -8.27 6.82 -4.27
N ASP A 250 -7.74 7.61 -3.35
CA ASP A 250 -7.17 8.91 -3.65
C ASP A 250 -5.82 8.84 -4.42
N VAL A 251 -5.31 10.02 -4.76
CA VAL A 251 -3.99 10.21 -5.41
C VAL A 251 -2.80 9.90 -4.50
N GLY A 252 -3.01 9.89 -3.19
CA GLY A 252 -2.02 9.53 -2.18
C GLY A 252 -1.86 8.02 -2.00
N ALA A 253 -2.80 7.21 -2.48
CA ALA A 253 -2.71 5.75 -2.47
C ALA A 253 -1.45 5.30 -3.21
N VAL A 254 -0.58 4.56 -2.52
CA VAL A 254 0.78 4.29 -3.01
C VAL A 254 0.77 3.00 -3.82
N ALA A 255 1.05 3.13 -5.12
CA ALA A 255 1.22 2.01 -6.05
C ALA A 255 2.69 1.57 -6.12
N ILE A 256 3.62 2.53 -6.07
CA ILE A 256 5.06 2.27 -5.99
C ILE A 256 5.62 3.06 -4.82
N GLY A 257 6.32 2.38 -3.92
CA GLY A 257 6.92 3.02 -2.74
C GLY A 257 7.87 2.12 -1.97
N ARG A 258 8.56 2.68 -0.99
CA ARG A 258 9.56 1.99 -0.15
C ARG A 258 9.28 2.25 1.34
N HIS A 259 9.61 1.27 2.18
CA HIS A 259 9.68 1.41 3.64
C HIS A 259 10.87 0.59 4.17
N GLY A 260 11.91 1.26 4.65
CA GLY A 260 13.20 0.62 4.98
C GLY A 260 13.80 -0.12 3.78
N ASN A 261 14.16 -1.38 3.98
CA ASN A 261 14.68 -2.32 2.99
C ASN A 261 13.59 -3.01 2.14
N PHE A 262 12.32 -2.58 2.25
CA PHE A 262 11.20 -3.17 1.51
C PHE A 262 10.65 -2.20 0.46
N PHE A 263 10.43 -2.70 -0.75
CA PHE A 263 9.87 -1.96 -1.87
C PHE A 263 8.55 -2.61 -2.30
N LEU A 264 7.52 -1.80 -2.50
CA LEU A 264 6.26 -2.20 -3.11
C LEU A 264 6.31 -1.90 -4.61
N TRP A 265 6.19 -2.96 -5.40
CA TRP A 265 5.73 -2.88 -6.79
C TRP A 265 4.26 -3.30 -6.81
N GLY A 266 3.33 -2.34 -6.71
CA GLY A 266 1.90 -2.61 -6.57
C GLY A 266 1.25 -3.23 -7.80
N PHE A 267 1.81 -2.99 -8.99
CA PHE A 267 1.37 -3.62 -10.23
C PHE A 267 1.67 -5.12 -10.20
N SER A 268 0.88 -5.92 -10.93
CA SER A 268 0.82 -7.36 -10.70
C SER A 268 1.15 -8.22 -11.94
N ALA A 269 1.37 -7.59 -13.09
CA ALA A 269 1.69 -8.29 -14.33
C ALA A 269 2.96 -9.15 -14.23
N SER A 270 2.96 -10.29 -14.92
CA SER A 270 4.21 -11.02 -15.21
C SER A 270 4.98 -10.29 -16.31
N PRO A 271 6.27 -10.60 -16.54
CA PRO A 271 7.05 -9.95 -17.60
C PRO A 271 6.43 -10.05 -19.00
N ASP A 272 5.68 -11.12 -19.28
CA ASP A 272 4.96 -11.29 -20.56
C ASP A 272 3.89 -10.20 -20.77
N PHE A 273 3.31 -9.72 -19.68
CA PHE A 273 2.27 -8.70 -19.65
C PHE A 273 2.77 -7.31 -19.20
N MET A 274 4.04 -7.14 -18.85
CA MET A 274 4.63 -5.81 -18.64
C MET A 274 4.86 -5.10 -19.98
N THR A 275 4.74 -3.76 -20.00
CA THR A 275 5.29 -2.97 -21.11
C THR A 275 6.82 -3.00 -21.07
N GLU A 276 7.48 -2.71 -22.20
CA GLU A 276 8.96 -2.69 -22.23
C GLU A 276 9.55 -1.62 -21.31
N GLU A 277 8.86 -0.48 -21.17
CA GLU A 277 9.24 0.56 -20.20
C GLU A 277 9.12 0.03 -18.76
N ALA A 278 8.05 -0.69 -18.44
CA ALA A 278 7.85 -1.26 -17.10
C ALA A 278 8.88 -2.33 -16.76
N LYS A 279 9.28 -3.15 -17.73
CA LYS A 279 10.41 -4.09 -17.57
C LYS A 279 11.69 -3.36 -17.19
N GLN A 280 12.00 -2.21 -17.81
CA GLN A 280 13.19 -1.45 -17.45
C GLN A 280 13.08 -0.81 -16.06
N VAL A 281 11.93 -0.20 -15.75
CA VAL A 281 11.69 0.43 -14.44
C VAL A 281 11.72 -0.61 -13.31
N PHE A 282 11.10 -1.78 -13.49
CA PHE A 282 11.13 -2.86 -12.51
C PHE A 282 12.56 -3.37 -12.27
N ALA A 283 13.35 -3.54 -13.33
CA ALA A 283 14.75 -3.91 -13.20
C ALA A 283 15.56 -2.83 -12.46
N ASN A 284 15.30 -1.54 -12.72
CA ASN A 284 15.92 -0.45 -11.97
C ASN A 284 15.49 -0.43 -10.50
N SER A 285 14.25 -0.82 -10.16
CA SER A 285 13.79 -0.96 -8.78
C SER A 285 14.59 -1.99 -8.00
N ILE A 286 15.02 -3.09 -8.64
CA ILE A 286 15.91 -4.10 -8.04
C ILE A 286 17.28 -3.49 -7.72
N VAL A 287 17.85 -2.74 -8.66
CA VAL A 287 19.13 -2.03 -8.43
C VAL A 287 18.98 -1.01 -7.30
N TYR A 288 17.88 -0.26 -7.31
CA TYR A 288 17.58 0.78 -6.32
C TYR A 288 17.45 0.22 -4.90
N ILE A 289 16.69 -0.86 -4.70
CA ILE A 289 16.42 -1.35 -3.33
C ILE A 289 17.66 -1.98 -2.68
N LYS A 290 18.61 -2.48 -3.47
CA LYS A 290 19.86 -3.10 -2.98
C LYS A 290 20.59 -2.25 -1.93
N GLN A 291 20.67 -0.95 -2.16
CA GLN A 291 21.45 -0.04 -1.30
C GLN A 291 20.90 0.08 0.13
N PHE A 292 19.67 -0.38 0.36
CA PHE A 292 18.98 -0.32 1.66
C PHE A 292 19.21 -1.57 2.51
N LYS A 293 20.18 -2.44 2.16
CA LYS A 293 20.53 -3.60 2.98
C LYS A 293 20.88 -3.17 4.42
N GLY A 294 20.27 -3.82 5.40
CA GLY A 294 20.43 -3.48 6.82
C GLY A 294 19.53 -2.34 7.32
N GLN A 295 18.91 -1.56 6.43
CA GLN A 295 18.05 -0.43 6.80
C GLN A 295 16.62 -0.90 7.09
N LYS A 296 16.43 -1.51 8.26
CA LYS A 296 15.11 -1.97 8.73
C LYS A 296 14.12 -0.80 8.89
N PRO A 297 12.81 -1.09 8.78
CA PRO A 297 11.75 -0.15 9.15
C PRO A 297 11.95 0.46 10.55
N ILE A 298 11.92 1.79 10.62
CA ILE A 298 11.97 2.59 11.85
C ILE A 298 10.55 2.77 12.39
N ALA A 299 9.65 3.34 11.58
CA ALA A 299 8.26 3.62 11.99
C ALA A 299 7.33 2.47 11.61
N ARG A 300 7.22 1.48 12.49
CA ARG A 300 6.40 0.29 12.25
C ARG A 300 4.91 0.56 12.47
N LYS A 301 4.11 0.30 11.43
CA LYS A 301 2.65 0.40 11.41
C LYS A 301 2.01 -0.96 11.66
N TYR A 302 1.90 -1.37 12.92
CA TYR A 302 1.27 -2.64 13.30
C TYR A 302 -0.26 -2.63 13.19
N ASN A 303 -0.86 -1.44 13.24
CA ASN A 303 -2.28 -1.23 13.03
C ASN A 303 -2.48 -0.48 11.71
N ASP A 304 -2.93 -1.20 10.68
CA ASP A 304 -3.14 -0.63 9.35
C ASP A 304 -4.35 0.33 9.30
N ARG A 305 -5.22 0.29 10.32
CA ARG A 305 -6.41 1.14 10.51
C ARG A 305 -6.22 2.25 11.54
N ILE A 306 -4.99 2.50 11.97
CA ILE A 306 -4.70 3.64 12.84
C ILE A 306 -5.10 4.94 12.14
N ALA A 307 -5.93 5.75 12.80
CA ALA A 307 -6.30 7.06 12.28
C ALA A 307 -5.14 8.04 12.46
N ILE A 308 -4.98 8.97 11.53
CA ILE A 308 -4.02 10.07 11.64
C ILE A 308 -4.75 11.41 11.59
N ARG A 309 -4.10 12.51 11.99
CA ARG A 309 -4.78 13.82 12.13
C ARG A 309 -5.40 14.37 10.85
N THR A 310 -4.98 13.93 9.65
CA THR A 310 -5.61 14.34 8.39
C THR A 310 -7.07 13.87 8.32
N SER A 311 -7.44 12.79 9.00
CA SER A 311 -8.84 12.33 9.06
C SER A 311 -9.79 13.35 9.71
N ILE A 312 -9.26 14.26 10.55
CA ILE A 312 -10.04 15.37 11.13
C ILE A 312 -10.31 16.44 10.08
N ASP A 313 -9.39 16.67 9.14
CA ASP A 313 -9.63 17.62 8.04
C ASP A 313 -10.72 17.08 7.12
N ASP A 314 -10.66 15.79 6.80
CA ASP A 314 -11.69 15.10 6.02
C ASP A 314 -13.04 15.11 6.75
N MET A 315 -13.04 14.85 8.06
CA MET A 315 -14.25 14.96 8.89
C MET A 315 -14.84 16.36 8.82
N ILE A 316 -14.04 17.41 9.04
CA ILE A 316 -14.48 18.81 8.95
C ILE A 316 -15.04 19.13 7.56
N ALA A 317 -14.40 18.66 6.49
CA ALA A 317 -14.84 18.87 5.13
C ALA A 317 -16.22 18.23 4.83
N ASN A 318 -16.59 17.18 5.57
CA ASN A 318 -17.86 16.48 5.42
C ASN A 318 -18.95 16.92 6.41
N LEU A 319 -18.63 17.77 7.39
CA LEU A 319 -19.59 18.30 8.38
C LEU A 319 -20.41 19.49 7.82
N ASN A 320 -21.15 19.25 6.74
CA ASN A 320 -22.03 20.26 6.13
C ASN A 320 -23.22 19.61 5.38
N THR A 321 -24.25 20.42 5.11
CA THR A 321 -25.47 19.96 4.43
C THR A 321 -25.21 19.48 3.01
N GLU A 322 -24.30 20.10 2.25
CA GLU A 322 -24.01 19.69 0.88
C GLU A 322 -23.48 18.25 0.82
N SER A 323 -22.57 17.90 1.74
CA SER A 323 -22.01 16.55 1.85
C SER A 323 -23.08 15.54 2.27
N PHE A 324 -23.97 15.93 3.18
CA PHE A 324 -25.12 15.10 3.56
C PHE A 324 -26.08 14.84 2.39
N GLU A 325 -26.42 15.85 1.60
CA GLU A 325 -27.29 15.68 0.42
C GLU A 325 -26.64 14.74 -0.60
N LYS A 326 -25.34 14.89 -0.87
CA LYS A 326 -24.57 13.96 -1.72
C LYS A 326 -24.58 12.54 -1.16
N PHE A 327 -24.40 12.38 0.16
CA PHE A 327 -24.43 11.07 0.81
C PHE A 327 -25.81 10.40 0.67
N LYS A 328 -26.91 11.15 0.84
CA LYS A 328 -28.26 10.60 0.63
C LYS A 328 -28.48 10.11 -0.79
N ILE A 329 -28.02 10.88 -1.79
CA ILE A 329 -28.11 10.48 -3.20
C ILE A 329 -27.34 9.18 -3.40
N TYR A 330 -26.09 9.11 -2.93
CA TYR A 330 -25.26 7.91 -3.00
C TYR A 330 -25.92 6.68 -2.35
N MET A 331 -26.53 6.84 -1.16
CA MET A 331 -27.26 5.75 -0.49
C MET A 331 -28.48 5.28 -1.32
N GLY A 332 -29.17 6.22 -1.96
CA GLY A 332 -30.25 5.90 -2.91
C GLY A 332 -29.74 5.09 -4.10
N GLU A 333 -28.63 5.51 -4.71
CA GLU A 333 -27.99 4.82 -5.83
C GLU A 333 -27.51 3.41 -5.44
N LEU A 334 -26.90 3.25 -4.25
CA LEU A 334 -26.53 1.96 -3.70
C LEU A 334 -27.73 1.01 -3.57
N ASN A 335 -28.87 1.52 -3.07
CA ASN A 335 -30.09 0.72 -2.98
C ASN A 335 -30.59 0.28 -4.36
N VAL A 336 -30.52 1.14 -5.37
CA VAL A 336 -30.88 0.78 -6.76
C VAL A 336 -29.96 -0.31 -7.31
N GLN A 337 -28.64 -0.21 -7.07
CA GLN A 337 -27.70 -1.24 -7.53
C GLN A 337 -27.91 -2.58 -6.82
N ARG A 338 -28.10 -2.53 -5.50
CA ARG A 338 -28.40 -3.70 -4.68
C ARG A 338 -29.70 -4.38 -5.12
N GLU A 339 -30.75 -3.61 -5.38
CA GLU A 339 -32.02 -4.15 -5.90
C GLU A 339 -31.81 -4.89 -7.23
N LYS A 340 -31.02 -4.32 -8.16
CA LYS A 340 -30.67 -4.98 -9.42
C LYS A 340 -29.92 -6.29 -9.21
N GLU A 341 -28.93 -6.30 -8.31
CA GLU A 341 -28.16 -7.50 -7.99
C GLU A 341 -29.03 -8.58 -7.35
N ILE A 342 -29.86 -8.22 -6.35
CA ILE A 342 -30.80 -9.14 -5.71
C ILE A 342 -31.79 -9.72 -6.73
N ASN A 343 -32.37 -8.89 -7.61
CA ASN A 343 -33.30 -9.35 -8.64
C ASN A 343 -32.62 -10.34 -9.60
N LYS A 344 -31.36 -10.08 -9.99
CA LYS A 344 -30.58 -11.00 -10.80
C LYS A 344 -30.36 -12.35 -10.12
N LEU A 345 -30.04 -12.37 -8.82
CA LEU A 345 -29.88 -13.61 -8.05
C LEU A 345 -31.20 -14.36 -7.89
N LEU A 346 -32.31 -13.64 -7.68
CA LEU A 346 -33.65 -14.24 -7.62
C LEU A 346 -34.04 -14.85 -8.97
N ASP A 347 -33.76 -14.20 -10.09
CA ASP A 347 -34.09 -14.72 -11.41
C ASP A 347 -33.21 -15.94 -11.77
N LYS A 348 -31.92 -15.93 -11.41
CA LYS A 348 -31.05 -17.11 -11.49
C LYS A 348 -31.61 -18.29 -10.67
N LYS A 349 -32.12 -18.01 -9.46
CA LYS A 349 -32.76 -19.05 -8.64
C LYS A 349 -34.06 -19.56 -9.28
N LYS A 350 -34.86 -18.68 -9.91
CA LYS A 350 -36.10 -19.05 -10.62
C LYS A 350 -35.84 -19.86 -11.91
N SER A 351 -34.74 -19.60 -12.62
CA SER A 351 -34.36 -20.37 -13.82
C SER A 351 -33.87 -21.79 -13.50
N GLY A 352 -33.78 -22.15 -12.22
CA GLY A 352 -33.30 -23.46 -11.76
C GLY A 352 -31.78 -23.55 -11.65
N GLU A 353 -31.06 -22.45 -11.87
CA GLU A 353 -29.62 -22.38 -11.65
C GLU A 353 -29.29 -22.33 -10.16
N LYS A 354 -28.22 -23.03 -9.78
CA LYS A 354 -27.75 -23.04 -8.38
C LYS A 354 -26.96 -21.76 -8.08
N LEU A 355 -27.31 -21.10 -6.98
CA LEU A 355 -26.51 -20.01 -6.43
C LEU A 355 -25.25 -20.59 -5.76
N SER A 356 -24.14 -19.88 -5.87
CA SER A 356 -22.95 -20.13 -5.05
C SER A 356 -23.22 -19.75 -3.59
N GLU A 357 -22.40 -20.24 -2.66
CA GLU A 357 -22.50 -19.89 -1.23
C GLU A 357 -22.42 -18.37 -1.00
N MET A 358 -21.56 -17.68 -1.76
CA MET A 358 -21.45 -16.22 -1.70
C MET A 358 -22.71 -15.52 -2.23
N GLU A 359 -23.29 -16.01 -3.34
CA GLU A 359 -24.54 -15.47 -3.87
C GLU A 359 -25.71 -15.69 -2.89
N GLU A 360 -25.77 -16.84 -2.20
CA GLU A 360 -26.77 -17.08 -1.15
C GLU A 360 -26.57 -16.16 0.05
N ALA A 361 -25.32 -15.94 0.48
CA ALA A 361 -24.98 -15.01 1.56
C ALA A 361 -25.36 -13.56 1.20
N ILE A 362 -25.07 -13.12 -0.03
CA ILE A 362 -25.47 -11.81 -0.55
C ILE A 362 -26.99 -11.71 -0.54
N LEU A 363 -27.72 -12.68 -1.10
CA LEU A 363 -29.17 -12.68 -1.16
C LEU A 363 -29.81 -12.57 0.23
N GLY A 364 -29.26 -13.28 1.23
CA GLY A 364 -29.70 -13.19 2.61
C GLY A 364 -29.41 -11.82 3.25
N ALA A 365 -28.13 -11.42 3.26
CA ALA A 365 -27.67 -10.19 3.91
C ALA A 365 -28.18 -8.91 3.24
N GLN A 366 -28.48 -8.99 1.93
CA GLN A 366 -28.82 -7.85 1.12
C GLN A 366 -30.32 -7.70 0.77
N SER A 367 -31.17 -8.55 1.34
CA SER A 367 -32.61 -8.65 0.99
C SER A 367 -33.47 -7.40 1.27
N GLN A 368 -33.02 -6.47 2.10
CA GLN A 368 -33.73 -5.24 2.44
C GLN A 368 -32.96 -3.99 2.00
N PRO A 369 -33.62 -2.89 1.62
CA PRO A 369 -32.94 -1.64 1.31
C PRO A 369 -32.25 -1.08 2.55
N ILE A 370 -31.11 -0.42 2.35
CA ILE A 370 -30.38 0.29 3.39
C ILE A 370 -31.15 1.59 3.69
N PRO A 371 -31.51 1.88 4.95
CA PRO A 371 -32.16 3.14 5.30
C PRO A 371 -31.30 4.34 4.89
N VAL A 372 -31.93 5.34 4.26
CA VAL A 372 -31.28 6.63 4.00
C VAL A 372 -31.17 7.37 5.33
N PRO A 373 -29.97 7.80 5.76
CA PRO A 373 -29.78 8.40 7.08
C PRO A 373 -30.48 9.75 7.22
N THR A 374 -30.89 10.06 8.45
CA THR A 374 -31.23 11.44 8.83
C THR A 374 -29.97 12.31 8.94
N TRP A 375 -30.15 13.63 9.08
CA TRP A 375 -29.03 14.53 9.36
C TRP A 375 -28.31 14.17 10.66
N GLU A 376 -29.06 13.75 11.68
CA GLU A 376 -28.49 13.32 12.95
C GLU A 376 -27.64 12.06 12.79
N ASP A 377 -28.15 11.04 12.08
CA ASP A 377 -27.40 9.81 11.79
C ASP A 377 -26.11 10.11 11.02
N TYR A 378 -26.19 11.00 10.02
CA TYR A 378 -25.03 11.43 9.24
C TYR A 378 -24.00 12.15 10.10
N LEU A 379 -24.42 13.05 10.98
CA LEU A 379 -23.52 13.73 11.92
C LEU A 379 -22.87 12.76 12.91
N GLN A 380 -23.62 11.80 13.44
CA GLN A 380 -23.09 10.77 14.34
C GLN A 380 -22.03 9.91 13.62
N MET A 381 -22.34 9.46 12.40
CA MET A 381 -21.41 8.68 11.58
C MET A 381 -20.15 9.47 11.22
N THR A 382 -20.29 10.74 10.83
CA THR A 382 -19.18 11.59 10.40
C THR A 382 -18.29 12.00 11.57
N ALA A 383 -18.89 12.47 12.67
CA ALA A 383 -18.15 12.99 13.82
C ALA A 383 -17.67 11.91 14.80
N GLN A 384 -18.21 10.68 14.69
CA GLN A 384 -17.81 9.52 15.49
C GLN A 384 -17.78 9.83 16.99
N THR A 385 -16.65 9.57 17.67
CA THR A 385 -16.41 9.80 19.10
C THR A 385 -16.53 11.26 19.52
N PHE A 386 -16.50 12.21 18.58
CA PHE A 386 -16.63 13.65 18.84
C PHE A 386 -18.08 14.14 18.80
N TYR A 387 -19.03 13.32 18.36
CA TYR A 387 -20.44 13.72 18.33
C TYR A 387 -21.01 13.94 19.74
N LYS A 388 -21.84 14.98 19.87
CA LYS A 388 -22.69 15.26 21.03
C LYS A 388 -24.03 15.84 20.54
N PRO A 389 -25.17 15.55 21.20
CA PRO A 389 -26.49 16.03 20.77
C PRO A 389 -26.58 17.56 20.60
N GLU A 390 -25.80 18.31 21.38
CA GLU A 390 -25.71 19.78 21.29
C GLU A 390 -25.19 20.31 19.95
N TYR A 391 -24.46 19.49 19.17
CA TYR A 391 -23.93 19.87 17.87
C TYR A 391 -24.96 19.75 16.74
N LEU A 392 -26.07 19.03 16.94
CA LEU A 392 -27.10 18.82 15.92
C LEU A 392 -27.63 20.15 15.34
N LYS A 393 -27.78 21.16 16.19
CA LYS A 393 -28.25 22.50 15.83
C LYS A 393 -27.12 23.52 15.63
N ASN A 394 -25.87 23.14 15.86
CA ASN A 394 -24.71 24.04 15.76
C ASN A 394 -23.44 23.25 15.42
N VAL A 395 -23.32 22.87 14.14
CA VAL A 395 -22.16 22.13 13.64
C VAL A 395 -20.88 22.97 13.65
N ASP A 396 -20.98 24.29 13.52
CA ASP A 396 -19.83 25.18 13.63
C ASP A 396 -19.14 25.07 14.99
N LYS A 397 -19.89 24.83 16.08
CA LYS A 397 -19.33 24.55 17.41
C LYS A 397 -18.48 23.28 17.41
N LEU A 398 -18.92 22.22 16.72
CA LEU A 398 -18.14 20.98 16.57
C LEU A 398 -16.89 21.23 15.72
N ILE A 399 -17.03 21.89 14.57
CA ILE A 399 -15.89 22.21 13.69
C ILE A 399 -14.83 23.03 14.44
N LYS A 400 -15.26 24.04 15.21
CA LYS A 400 -14.37 24.84 16.06
C LYS A 400 -13.66 23.96 17.11
N TYR A 401 -14.41 23.11 17.80
CA TYR A 401 -13.85 22.20 18.79
C TYR A 401 -12.80 21.25 18.19
N LEU A 402 -13.08 20.65 17.03
CA LEU A 402 -12.14 19.79 16.32
C LEU A 402 -10.85 20.54 15.96
N LYS A 403 -10.96 21.74 15.38
CA LYS A 403 -9.81 22.58 15.03
C LYS A 403 -8.96 22.95 16.24
N GLU A 404 -9.58 23.38 17.33
CA GLU A 404 -8.88 23.80 18.56
C GLU A 404 -8.18 22.64 19.28
N ASN A 405 -8.72 21.42 19.18
CA ASN A 405 -8.20 20.26 19.90
C ASN A 405 -7.34 19.33 19.03
N LYS A 406 -7.26 19.54 17.71
CA LYS A 406 -6.56 18.66 16.76
C LYS A 406 -5.13 18.30 17.20
N LYS A 407 -4.37 19.25 17.74
CA LYS A 407 -2.98 19.03 18.19
C LYS A 407 -2.83 18.08 19.39
N TYR A 408 -3.91 17.80 20.09
CA TYR A 408 -3.95 16.89 21.23
C TYR A 408 -4.57 15.53 20.88
N MET A 409 -4.95 15.32 19.62
CA MET A 409 -5.60 14.09 19.20
C MET A 409 -4.58 12.99 18.92
N TYR A 410 -4.94 11.76 19.29
CA TYR A 410 -4.18 10.55 19.02
C TYR A 410 -5.12 9.36 18.78
N SER A 411 -4.57 8.29 18.26
CA SER A 411 -5.25 6.99 18.13
C SER A 411 -4.59 5.98 19.08
N GLU A 412 -5.40 5.11 19.67
CA GLU A 412 -4.90 4.00 20.46
C GLU A 412 -4.25 2.93 19.57
N PRO A 413 -3.30 2.12 20.08
CA PRO A 413 -2.64 1.09 19.29
C PRO A 413 -3.61 0.10 18.60
N ASP A 414 -4.75 -0.20 19.23
CA ASP A 414 -5.82 -1.08 18.73
C ASP A 414 -7.06 -0.32 18.20
N GLY A 415 -6.97 1.00 18.08
CA GLY A 415 -8.06 1.83 17.55
C GLY A 415 -8.40 1.49 16.09
N PHE A 416 -9.66 1.64 15.71
CA PHE A 416 -10.14 1.38 14.35
C PHE A 416 -10.70 2.66 13.73
N TYR A 417 -9.88 3.36 12.95
CA TYR A 417 -10.20 4.67 12.36
C TYR A 417 -10.70 5.74 13.34
N GLU A 418 -10.35 5.60 14.62
CA GLU A 418 -10.78 6.51 15.68
C GLU A 418 -9.66 7.41 16.17
N LEU A 419 -10.03 8.65 16.51
CA LEU A 419 -9.20 9.59 17.24
C LEU A 419 -9.88 10.00 18.55
N LYS A 420 -9.06 10.26 19.56
CA LYS A 420 -9.48 10.74 20.88
C LYS A 420 -8.59 11.90 21.29
N ILE A 421 -9.07 12.73 22.21
CA ILE A 421 -8.24 13.77 22.83
C ILE A 421 -7.41 13.12 23.93
N ASP A 422 -6.11 13.36 23.91
CA ASP A 422 -5.24 13.10 25.04
C ASP A 422 -5.36 14.24 26.05
N GLU A 423 -6.14 13.99 27.11
CA GLU A 423 -6.38 14.96 28.18
C GLU A 423 -5.12 15.24 29.03
N ASP A 424 -4.14 14.33 29.06
CA ASP A 424 -2.87 14.57 29.77
C ASP A 424 -2.07 15.69 29.07
N ILE A 425 -1.87 15.59 27.75
CA ILE A 425 -1.12 16.63 27.01
C ILE A 425 -1.93 17.90 26.80
N LYS A 426 -3.26 17.80 26.80
CA LYS A 426 -4.14 18.98 26.80
C LYS A 426 -4.02 19.77 28.10
N LYS A 427 -3.88 19.10 29.25
CA LYS A 427 -3.55 19.75 30.53
C LYS A 427 -2.16 20.40 30.50
N ILE A 428 -1.18 19.80 29.81
CA ILE A 428 0.16 20.39 29.60
C ILE A 428 0.10 21.59 28.64
N GLY A 429 -0.81 21.57 27.66
CA GLY A 429 -1.01 22.63 26.66
C GLY A 429 -0.10 22.54 25.42
N ILE A 430 0.73 21.50 25.32
CA ILE A 430 1.66 21.27 24.21
C ILE A 430 1.18 20.05 23.39
N GLY A 431 1.15 20.19 22.06
CA GLY A 431 0.69 19.12 21.17
C GLY A 431 1.67 17.96 21.07
N ASN A 432 1.19 16.77 20.70
CA ASN A 432 2.02 15.55 20.68
C ASN A 432 3.21 15.60 19.70
N ALA A 433 3.05 16.28 18.56
CA ALA A 433 4.09 16.44 17.55
C ALA A 433 5.02 17.64 17.79
N ASP A 434 4.89 18.33 18.92
CA ASP A 434 5.83 19.37 19.34
C ASP A 434 6.85 18.77 20.31
N ILE A 435 8.13 18.77 19.94
CA ILE A 435 9.22 18.19 20.74
C ILE A 435 9.32 18.83 22.13
N ASN A 436 8.86 20.07 22.29
CA ASN A 436 8.80 20.74 23.58
C ASN A 436 7.91 20.02 24.59
N LEU A 437 6.98 19.15 24.13
CA LEU A 437 6.22 18.28 25.02
C LEU A 437 7.16 17.39 25.84
N LEU A 438 8.15 16.77 25.20
CA LEU A 438 9.12 15.91 25.88
C LEU A 438 10.00 16.73 26.83
N THR A 439 10.50 17.88 26.38
CA THR A 439 11.32 18.78 27.21
C THR A 439 10.55 19.24 28.46
N GLN A 440 9.29 19.64 28.30
CA GLN A 440 8.43 20.06 29.40
C GLN A 440 8.15 18.91 30.38
N CYS A 441 7.88 17.71 29.86
CA CYS A 441 7.71 16.51 30.67
C CYS A 441 8.96 16.22 31.52
N VAL A 442 10.15 16.21 30.92
CA VAL A 442 11.40 15.95 31.64
C VAL A 442 11.67 17.02 32.71
N SER A 443 11.37 18.30 32.42
CA SER A 443 11.47 19.39 33.40
C SER A 443 10.54 19.19 34.60
N LEU A 444 9.26 18.85 34.35
CA LEU A 444 8.29 18.56 35.41
C LEU A 444 8.72 17.38 36.27
N LEU A 445 9.21 16.30 35.62
CA LEU A 445 9.72 15.11 36.30
C LEU A 445 10.90 15.44 37.24
N LYS A 446 11.86 16.26 36.77
CA LYS A 446 13.00 16.73 37.59
C LYS A 446 12.55 17.58 38.78
N SER A 447 11.50 18.37 38.62
CA SER A 447 10.94 19.20 39.69
C SER A 447 10.02 18.45 40.66
N GLY A 448 9.78 17.15 40.43
CA GLY A 448 8.86 16.34 41.24
C GLY A 448 7.39 16.73 41.09
N LYS A 449 6.99 17.36 39.98
CA LYS A 449 5.62 17.83 39.72
C LYS A 449 4.90 16.95 38.71
N ASP A 450 3.61 16.69 38.97
CA ASP A 450 2.72 15.91 38.10
C ASP A 450 3.34 14.59 37.61
N ILE A 451 4.12 13.91 38.47
CA ILE A 451 4.99 12.77 38.12
C ILE A 451 4.22 11.68 37.37
N ASP A 452 3.05 11.28 37.87
CA ASP A 452 2.25 10.22 37.25
C ASP A 452 1.75 10.60 35.86
N LEU A 453 1.34 11.86 35.67
CA LEU A 453 0.89 12.37 34.37
C LEU A 453 2.05 12.37 33.38
N VAL A 454 3.18 12.91 33.80
CA VAL A 454 4.39 13.02 32.97
C VAL A 454 4.91 11.64 32.56
N ASN A 455 4.93 10.68 33.48
CA ASN A 455 5.34 9.30 33.17
C ASN A 455 4.40 8.64 32.15
N ARG A 456 3.07 8.86 32.25
CA ARG A 456 2.12 8.37 31.24
C ARG A 456 2.39 9.00 29.87
N VAL A 457 2.60 10.31 29.80
CA VAL A 457 2.87 11.03 28.53
C VAL A 457 4.18 10.55 27.90
N LEU A 458 5.27 10.48 28.67
CA LEU A 458 6.56 9.99 28.19
C LEU A 458 6.47 8.55 27.70
N LEU A 459 5.82 7.67 28.46
CA LEU A 459 5.61 6.27 28.04
C LEU A 459 4.79 6.18 26.75
N ARG A 460 3.69 6.91 26.63
CA ARG A 460 2.80 6.91 25.46
C ARG A 460 3.55 7.33 24.20
N TYR A 461 4.27 8.44 24.26
CA TYR A 461 4.88 9.07 23.09
C TYR A 461 6.30 8.60 22.77
N THR A 462 6.91 7.74 23.59
CA THR A 462 8.26 7.22 23.32
C THR A 462 8.40 5.71 23.49
N ALA A 463 7.41 5.06 24.12
CA ALA A 463 7.48 3.66 24.57
C ALA A 463 8.66 3.33 25.51
N MET A 464 9.24 4.34 26.17
CA MET A 464 10.33 4.17 27.12
C MET A 464 9.93 4.59 28.53
N ASN A 465 10.61 4.02 29.51
CA ASN A 465 10.61 4.45 30.90
C ASN A 465 12.06 4.68 31.34
N LYS A 466 12.33 5.82 31.97
CA LYS A 466 13.67 6.25 32.39
C LYS A 466 13.58 7.10 33.65
N SER A 467 14.67 7.15 34.41
CA SER A 467 14.86 8.14 35.48
C SER A 467 14.96 9.57 34.91
N PRO A 468 14.77 10.62 35.73
CA PRO A 468 14.85 12.00 35.28
C PRO A 468 16.20 12.35 34.61
N GLN A 469 17.30 11.83 35.14
CA GLN A 469 18.65 12.07 34.62
C GLN A 469 18.89 11.37 33.28
N GLU A 470 18.42 10.13 33.14
CA GLU A 470 18.48 9.39 31.90
C GLU A 470 17.63 10.04 30.80
N TRP A 471 16.49 10.64 31.16
CA TRP A 471 15.65 11.39 30.23
C TRP A 471 16.35 12.63 29.68
N GLU A 472 16.95 13.43 30.55
CA GLU A 472 17.71 14.63 30.16
C GLU A 472 18.85 14.27 29.21
N LYS A 473 19.63 13.23 29.57
CA LYS A 473 20.69 12.71 28.71
C LYS A 473 20.16 12.21 27.36
N TRP A 474 19.06 11.45 27.37
CA TRP A 474 18.48 10.92 26.14
C TRP A 474 18.00 12.03 25.20
N LEU A 475 17.34 13.06 25.72
CA LEU A 475 16.93 14.21 24.90
C LEU A 475 18.13 15.00 24.37
N GLN A 476 19.15 15.22 25.20
CA GLN A 476 20.39 15.87 24.76
C GLN A 476 21.06 15.11 23.62
N ASP A 477 21.18 13.78 23.76
CA ASP A 477 21.87 12.93 22.78
C ASP A 477 21.08 12.75 21.48
N ASN A 478 19.73 12.86 21.50
CA ASN A 478 18.88 12.45 20.38
C ASN A 478 18.01 13.55 19.76
N SER A 479 17.84 14.72 20.39
CA SER A 479 16.88 15.76 19.96
C SER A 479 16.94 16.12 18.47
N SER A 480 18.13 16.22 17.88
CA SER A 480 18.31 16.53 16.45
C SER A 480 17.93 15.39 15.49
N LYS A 481 17.77 14.17 16.02
CA LYS A 481 17.42 12.95 15.28
C LYS A 481 15.96 12.54 15.50
N LEU A 482 15.23 13.21 16.40
CA LEU A 482 13.85 12.83 16.69
C LEU A 482 12.90 13.24 15.56
N PHE A 483 11.97 12.35 15.22
CA PHE A 483 10.83 12.65 14.36
C PHE A 483 9.55 12.07 14.98
N PHE A 484 8.41 12.67 14.66
CA PHE A 484 7.11 12.21 15.13
C PHE A 484 6.36 11.47 14.03
N THR A 485 5.89 10.27 14.33
CA THR A 485 5.09 9.45 13.41
C THR A 485 3.71 9.16 14.03
N GLU A 486 2.65 9.45 13.27
CA GLU A 486 1.28 9.09 13.63
C GLU A 486 1.02 7.62 13.25
N ALA A 487 1.40 7.22 12.04
CA ALA A 487 1.24 5.84 11.56
C ALA A 487 2.05 4.83 12.38
N GLY A 488 3.18 5.24 12.97
CA GLY A 488 3.98 4.46 13.91
C GLY A 488 3.42 4.40 15.34
N GLY A 489 2.16 4.81 15.55
CA GLY A 489 1.48 4.73 16.84
C GLY A 489 1.56 6.02 17.66
N TYR A 490 1.61 7.19 17.02
CA TYR A 490 1.77 8.49 17.69
C TYR A 490 3.02 8.53 18.58
N LYS A 491 4.21 8.39 17.99
CA LYS A 491 5.48 8.30 18.74
C LYS A 491 6.56 9.22 18.20
N TRP A 492 7.38 9.72 19.11
CA TRP A 492 8.72 10.23 18.84
C TRP A 492 9.70 9.07 18.74
N LEU A 493 10.28 8.91 17.55
CA LEU A 493 11.28 7.88 17.25
C LEU A 493 12.60 8.54 16.85
N ILE A 494 13.68 7.77 16.95
CA ILE A 494 15.01 8.21 16.53
C ILE A 494 15.21 7.85 15.06
N ASP A 495 15.58 8.84 14.25
CA ASP A 495 16.06 8.65 12.90
C ASP A 495 17.43 7.97 12.92
N THR A 496 17.44 6.68 12.60
CA THR A 496 18.66 5.85 12.55
C THR A 496 19.39 5.94 11.21
N THR A 497 18.90 6.77 10.28
CA THR A 497 19.55 7.02 8.98
C THR A 497 20.54 8.20 9.02
N LYS A 498 20.56 8.96 10.14
CA LYS A 498 21.36 10.16 10.36
C LYS A 498 22.52 9.98 11.35
#